data_AF-A0A9P8TYH7-F1
#
_entry.id   AF-A0A9P8TYH7-F1
#
_cell.length_a   1.000
_cell.length_b   1.000
_cell.length_c   1.000
_cell.angle_alpha   90.00
_cell.angle_beta   90.00
_cell.angle_gamma   90.00
#
_symmetry.space_group_name_H-M   'P 1'
#
loop_
_entity.id
_entity.type
_entity.pdbx_description
1 polymer ?
#
loop_
_entity_poly.entity_id
_entity_poly.type
_entity_poly.pdbx_seq_one_letter_code
_entity_poly.pdbx_strand_id
1 'polypeptide(L)'
;MVRKTTEEYADHGLSLECDIYAEDDYPKDNPVFLYFHPGGFVDGNRHLIAPWLVQVCIQRKWPLISPSYRLLPQAGAEGVLQDASAAYEFARSWNALPGSERRVISGGASGGFFMAALIAHHCEPKPLALFSIQGINTFRHPFFNSSIQTAGEEIAHATVVRFIAGPIQVGDMRPDESTFVLDKLTPEGAKNPNFTPPKPHQAAAGEPCRGMLYDYYTFNNSFVGIVGSVDPGYQWAKLPDAKERLARWPKTMIFHGSNDPDVELSVSEDMRDCLGEDKVSLFVADGQPHLYELEKYIEDDAPGMDVVKLSVARLDEICRPLRE
;
A
#
# COMPACT_ATOMS: atom_id res chain seq x y z
N MET A 1 16.98 -17.20 9.98
CA MET A 1 17.22 -15.76 9.85
C MET A 1 16.62 -15.28 8.54
N VAL A 2 15.84 -14.21 8.60
CA VAL A 2 15.17 -13.58 7.47
C VAL A 2 16.18 -13.15 6.41
N ARG A 3 15.87 -13.45 5.15
CA ARG A 3 16.64 -13.01 3.99
C ARG A 3 15.79 -12.12 3.11
N LYS A 4 16.44 -11.21 2.41
CA LYS A 4 15.88 -10.45 1.29
C LYS A 4 16.34 -11.13 0.00
N THR A 5 15.42 -11.57 -0.83
CA THR A 5 15.66 -11.92 -2.24
C THR A 5 14.92 -10.94 -3.14
N THR A 6 15.37 -10.81 -4.39
CA THR A 6 14.67 -10.03 -5.42
C THR A 6 14.35 -10.98 -6.57
N GLU A 7 13.09 -10.98 -7.01
CA GLU A 7 12.60 -11.81 -8.09
C GLU A 7 11.79 -10.97 -9.07
N GLU A 8 11.86 -11.31 -10.35
CA GLU A 8 10.94 -10.76 -11.36
C GLU A 8 9.58 -11.44 -11.20
N TYR A 9 8.51 -10.65 -11.12
CA TYR A 9 7.15 -11.16 -11.00
C TYR A 9 6.31 -10.95 -12.28
N ALA A 10 6.73 -10.04 -13.16
CA ALA A 10 6.08 -9.77 -14.44
C ALA A 10 6.99 -9.01 -15.42
N ASP A 11 6.67 -9.06 -16.71
CA ASP A 11 7.20 -8.16 -17.74
C ASP A 11 6.03 -7.57 -18.54
N HIS A 12 5.84 -6.26 -18.42
CA HIS A 12 4.81 -5.51 -19.16
C HIS A 12 5.43 -4.44 -20.08
N GLY A 13 6.49 -4.81 -20.79
CA GLY A 13 7.36 -3.89 -21.55
C GLY A 13 8.43 -3.23 -20.67
N LEU A 14 8.47 -3.63 -19.41
CA LEU A 14 9.45 -3.29 -18.38
C LEU A 14 9.42 -4.45 -17.39
N SER A 15 10.59 -5.02 -17.07
CA SER A 15 10.71 -6.05 -16.04
C SER A 15 10.30 -5.44 -14.68
N LEU A 16 9.35 -6.09 -14.02
CA LEU A 16 8.83 -5.70 -12.71
C LEU A 16 9.32 -6.69 -11.66
N GLU A 17 10.08 -6.13 -10.70
CA GLU A 17 10.69 -6.89 -9.62
C GLU A 17 9.93 -6.72 -8.31
N CYS A 18 10.00 -7.73 -7.46
CA CYS A 18 9.58 -7.65 -6.07
C CYS A 18 10.71 -8.08 -5.14
N ASP A 19 10.76 -7.44 -3.98
CA ASP A 19 11.61 -7.85 -2.88
C ASP A 19 10.82 -8.75 -1.94
N ILE A 20 11.42 -9.86 -1.55
CA ILE A 20 10.80 -10.89 -0.71
C ILE A 20 11.60 -11.03 0.58
N TYR A 21 10.92 -10.87 1.72
CA TYR A 21 11.48 -11.01 3.06
C TYR A 21 10.89 -12.26 3.72
N ALA A 22 11.69 -13.32 3.83
CA ALA A 22 11.24 -14.60 4.36
C ALA A 22 12.39 -15.45 4.94
N GLU A 23 12.03 -16.46 5.73
CA GLU A 23 12.92 -17.58 6.06
C GLU A 23 12.48 -18.84 5.32
N ASP A 24 13.46 -19.72 5.02
CA ASP A 24 13.23 -20.96 4.28
C ASP A 24 12.27 -21.93 5.02
N ASP A 25 12.18 -21.82 6.35
CA ASP A 25 11.40 -22.69 7.23
C ASP A 25 10.01 -22.12 7.61
N TYR A 26 9.61 -20.98 7.04
CA TYR A 26 8.27 -20.44 7.26
C TYR A 26 7.19 -21.46 6.80
N PRO A 27 6.14 -21.70 7.62
CA PRO A 27 5.07 -22.61 7.23
C PRO A 27 4.41 -22.17 5.92
N LYS A 28 4.25 -23.10 4.97
CA LYS A 28 3.67 -22.78 3.65
C LYS A 28 2.17 -22.45 3.71
N ASP A 29 1.48 -22.93 4.74
CA ASP A 29 0.05 -22.62 4.98
C ASP A 29 -0.17 -21.23 5.60
N ASN A 30 0.90 -20.59 6.10
CA ASN A 30 0.83 -19.19 6.52
C ASN A 30 0.60 -18.29 5.31
N PRO A 31 -0.20 -17.23 5.47
CA PRO A 31 -0.43 -16.30 4.40
C PRO A 31 0.86 -15.56 4.01
N VAL A 32 0.89 -15.13 2.76
CA VAL A 32 1.86 -14.15 2.25
C VAL A 32 1.28 -12.75 2.45
N PHE A 33 2.08 -11.82 2.93
CA PHE A 33 1.73 -10.41 2.96
C PHE A 33 2.25 -9.74 1.69
N LEU A 34 1.36 -9.37 0.79
CA LEU A 34 1.67 -8.60 -0.42
C LEU A 34 1.48 -7.12 -0.12
N TYR A 35 2.59 -6.36 -0.06
CA TYR A 35 2.60 -4.96 0.35
C TYR A 35 2.96 -4.03 -0.81
N PHE A 36 2.10 -3.05 -1.10
CA PHE A 36 2.36 -2.01 -2.10
C PHE A 36 2.83 -0.71 -1.45
N HIS A 37 3.94 -0.18 -1.95
CA HIS A 37 4.59 1.02 -1.41
C HIS A 37 3.76 2.31 -1.59
N PRO A 38 3.99 3.35 -0.75
CA PRO A 38 3.35 4.66 -0.88
C PRO A 38 3.94 5.49 -2.03
N GLY A 39 3.46 6.73 -2.17
CA GLY A 39 3.91 7.68 -3.21
C GLY A 39 2.82 8.10 -4.21
N GLY A 40 1.55 7.93 -3.85
CA GLY A 40 0.41 8.45 -4.61
C GLY A 40 0.32 7.97 -6.06
N PHE A 41 0.88 6.79 -6.38
CA PHE A 41 1.08 6.24 -7.74
C PHE A 41 2.03 7.00 -8.66
N VAL A 42 2.54 8.13 -8.22
CA VAL A 42 3.37 8.98 -9.06
C VAL A 42 4.84 8.90 -8.65
N ASP A 43 5.16 8.44 -7.44
CA ASP A 43 6.52 8.39 -6.90
C ASP A 43 6.67 7.23 -5.90
N GLY A 44 7.80 7.16 -5.19
CA GLY A 44 8.11 6.14 -4.20
C GLY A 44 8.56 4.82 -4.83
N ASN A 45 9.13 3.90 -4.04
CA ASN A 45 9.60 2.60 -4.54
C ASN A 45 9.36 1.46 -3.55
N ARG A 46 9.59 0.21 -3.99
CA ARG A 46 9.38 -1.01 -3.19
C ARG A 46 10.20 -1.12 -1.90
N HIS A 47 11.17 -0.23 -1.68
CA HIS A 47 11.96 -0.17 -0.45
C HIS A 47 11.31 0.68 0.65
N LEU A 48 10.27 1.45 0.34
CA LEU A 48 9.50 2.22 1.31
C LEU A 48 8.58 1.31 2.10
N ILE A 49 9.15 0.59 3.06
CA ILE A 49 8.46 -0.36 3.94
C ILE A 49 8.76 0.04 5.38
N ALA A 50 7.71 0.22 6.17
CA ALA A 50 7.91 0.54 7.57
C ALA A 50 8.56 -0.61 8.35
N PRO A 51 9.55 -0.35 9.24
CA PRO A 51 10.19 -1.41 10.00
C PRO A 51 9.21 -2.27 10.77
N TRP A 52 8.20 -1.67 11.43
CA TRP A 52 7.18 -2.43 12.17
C TRP A 52 6.44 -3.46 11.30
N LEU A 53 6.19 -3.18 10.02
CA LEU A 53 5.47 -4.11 9.14
C LEU A 53 6.32 -5.35 8.88
N VAL A 54 7.62 -5.16 8.65
CA VAL A 54 8.57 -6.26 8.49
C VAL A 54 8.64 -7.07 9.78
N GLN A 55 8.75 -6.42 10.94
CA GLN A 55 8.75 -7.11 12.24
C GLN A 55 7.48 -7.92 12.48
N VAL A 56 6.31 -7.36 12.16
CA VAL A 56 5.01 -8.02 12.29
C VAL A 56 4.96 -9.27 11.42
N CYS A 57 5.44 -9.19 10.18
CA CYS A 57 5.52 -10.33 9.27
C CYS A 57 6.49 -11.41 9.78
N ILE A 58 7.66 -11.01 10.30
CA ILE A 58 8.64 -11.94 10.87
C ILE A 58 8.06 -12.70 12.08
N GLN A 59 7.49 -11.98 13.04
CA GLN A 59 6.89 -12.56 14.25
C GLN A 59 5.81 -13.61 13.94
N ARG A 60 5.10 -13.42 12.82
CA ARG A 60 3.99 -14.28 12.39
C ARG A 60 4.40 -15.33 11.36
N LYS A 61 5.68 -15.32 10.95
CA LYS A 61 6.20 -16.14 9.86
C LYS A 61 5.39 -15.98 8.58
N TRP A 62 5.04 -14.74 8.25
CA TRP A 62 4.42 -14.34 7.00
C TRP A 62 5.53 -13.87 6.06
N PRO A 63 5.72 -14.50 4.88
CA PRO A 63 6.55 -13.93 3.84
C PRO A 63 6.00 -12.57 3.45
N LEU A 64 6.85 -11.54 3.43
CA LEU A 64 6.49 -10.21 2.96
C LEU A 64 7.02 -10.02 1.53
N ILE A 65 6.14 -9.71 0.59
CA ILE A 65 6.48 -9.43 -0.81
C ILE A 65 6.15 -7.98 -1.10
N SER A 66 7.15 -7.21 -1.55
CA SER A 66 7.04 -5.79 -1.91
C SER A 66 7.38 -5.60 -3.39
N PRO A 67 6.38 -5.55 -4.30
CA PRO A 67 6.59 -5.32 -5.72
C PRO A 67 6.80 -3.83 -6.05
N SER A 68 7.66 -3.57 -7.03
CA SER A 68 7.62 -2.33 -7.81
C SER A 68 6.44 -2.38 -8.78
N TYR A 69 5.74 -1.27 -9.00
CA TYR A 69 4.68 -1.17 -10.01
C TYR A 69 4.89 0.07 -10.89
N ARG A 70 4.34 0.06 -12.12
CA ARG A 70 4.49 1.18 -13.05
C ARG A 70 3.71 2.39 -12.55
N LEU A 71 4.34 3.57 -12.63
CA LEU A 71 3.80 4.80 -12.08
C LEU A 71 2.89 5.54 -13.08
N LEU A 72 1.92 6.29 -12.55
CA LEU A 72 1.09 7.21 -13.30
C LEU A 72 1.87 8.47 -13.70
N PRO A 73 1.50 9.13 -14.81
CA PRO A 73 0.39 8.79 -15.71
C PRO A 73 0.71 7.68 -16.72
N GLN A 74 1.98 7.31 -16.90
CA GLN A 74 2.41 6.49 -18.04
C GLN A 74 1.82 5.08 -18.05
N ALA A 75 1.66 4.46 -16.89
CA ALA A 75 1.03 3.15 -16.78
C ALA A 75 -0.45 3.18 -17.23
N GLY A 76 -1.13 4.30 -16.99
CA GLY A 76 -2.58 4.43 -17.14
C GLY A 76 -3.38 3.48 -16.26
N ALA A 77 -4.71 3.58 -16.33
CA ALA A 77 -5.65 2.74 -15.61
C ALA A 77 -5.37 1.23 -15.75
N GLU A 78 -5.25 0.76 -16.99
CA GLU A 78 -5.10 -0.65 -17.31
C GLU A 78 -3.73 -1.19 -16.89
N GLY A 79 -2.65 -0.41 -17.06
CA GLY A 79 -1.32 -0.85 -16.66
C GLY A 79 -1.20 -1.02 -15.14
N VAL A 80 -1.82 -0.13 -14.37
CA VAL A 80 -1.88 -0.24 -12.90
C VAL A 80 -2.64 -1.51 -12.49
N LEU A 81 -3.79 -1.80 -13.11
CA LEU A 81 -4.55 -3.01 -12.83
C LEU A 81 -3.76 -4.29 -13.19
N GLN A 82 -3.10 -4.30 -14.36
CA GLN A 82 -2.24 -5.41 -14.79
C GLN A 82 -1.12 -5.70 -13.77
N ASP A 83 -0.46 -4.65 -13.28
CA ASP A 83 0.64 -4.81 -12.33
C ASP A 83 0.14 -5.34 -10.97
N ALA A 84 -1.04 -4.87 -10.50
CA ALA A 84 -1.69 -5.36 -9.29
C ALA A 84 -2.10 -6.83 -9.41
N SER A 85 -2.74 -7.21 -10.52
CA SER A 85 -3.16 -8.59 -10.77
C SER A 85 -1.96 -9.53 -10.89
N ALA A 86 -0.90 -9.13 -11.61
CA ALA A 86 0.30 -9.96 -11.76
C ALA A 86 1.04 -10.16 -10.42
N ALA A 87 1.17 -9.10 -9.61
CA ALA A 87 1.76 -9.21 -8.28
C ALA A 87 0.94 -10.12 -7.35
N TYR A 88 -0.39 -10.09 -7.46
CA TYR A 88 -1.28 -10.97 -6.71
C TYR A 88 -1.11 -12.44 -7.09
N GLU A 89 -1.07 -12.74 -8.39
CA GLU A 89 -0.85 -14.10 -8.89
C GLU A 89 0.54 -14.64 -8.53
N PHE A 90 1.56 -13.78 -8.58
CA PHE A 90 2.89 -14.12 -8.09
C PHE A 90 2.85 -14.48 -6.60
N ALA A 91 2.24 -13.63 -5.75
CA ALA A 91 2.14 -13.90 -4.32
C ALA A 91 1.39 -15.19 -3.99
N ARG A 92 0.36 -15.54 -4.78
CA ARG A 92 -0.40 -16.79 -4.65
C ARG A 92 0.40 -18.03 -5.03
N SER A 93 1.32 -17.91 -5.97
CA SER A 93 2.14 -19.04 -6.44
C SER A 93 3.47 -19.16 -5.68
N TRP A 94 3.95 -18.07 -5.06
CA TRP A 94 5.27 -18.01 -4.44
C TRP A 94 5.46 -19.05 -3.32
N ASN A 95 6.42 -19.95 -3.53
CA ASN A 95 6.77 -21.06 -2.63
C ASN A 95 5.56 -21.91 -2.16
N ALA A 96 4.52 -22.00 -3.00
CA ALA A 96 3.37 -22.86 -2.73
C ALA A 96 3.75 -24.35 -2.78
N LEU A 97 2.95 -25.20 -2.12
CA LEU A 97 3.07 -26.65 -2.31
C LEU A 97 2.56 -27.03 -3.70
N PRO A 98 3.09 -28.13 -4.31
CA PRO A 98 2.57 -28.61 -5.58
C PRO A 98 1.05 -28.81 -5.53
N GLY A 99 0.32 -28.15 -6.43
CA GLY A 99 -1.14 -28.22 -6.52
C GLY A 99 -1.90 -27.38 -5.50
N SER A 100 -1.23 -26.50 -4.75
CA SER A 100 -1.86 -25.53 -3.85
C SER A 100 -1.51 -24.10 -4.23
N GLU A 101 -2.18 -23.13 -3.58
CA GLU A 101 -1.87 -21.71 -3.68
C GLU A 101 -1.78 -21.11 -2.27
N ARG A 102 -1.02 -20.03 -2.14
CA ARG A 102 -0.90 -19.27 -0.91
C ARG A 102 -2.16 -18.43 -0.68
N ARG A 103 -2.58 -18.32 0.59
CA ARG A 103 -3.49 -17.25 1.02
C ARG A 103 -2.71 -15.93 1.04
N VAL A 104 -3.32 -14.85 0.60
CA VAL A 104 -2.65 -13.55 0.51
C VAL A 104 -3.37 -12.51 1.33
N ILE A 105 -2.64 -11.84 2.23
CA ILE A 105 -3.04 -10.56 2.81
C ILE A 105 -2.55 -9.50 1.83
N SER A 106 -3.46 -8.71 1.28
CA SER A 106 -3.09 -7.63 0.35
C SER A 106 -3.15 -6.30 1.09
N GLY A 107 -2.03 -5.60 1.18
CA GLY A 107 -1.94 -4.34 1.89
C GLY A 107 -1.12 -3.30 1.14
N GLY A 108 -1.20 -2.07 1.62
CA GLY A 108 -0.42 -0.99 1.05
C GLY A 108 -0.55 0.28 1.87
N ALA A 109 0.39 1.19 1.67
CA ALA A 109 0.41 2.48 2.35
C ALA A 109 0.10 3.62 1.40
N SER A 110 -0.68 4.62 1.84
CA SER A 110 -1.05 5.77 1.02
C SER A 110 -1.60 5.31 -0.34
N GLY A 111 -1.07 5.81 -1.46
CA GLY A 111 -1.38 5.33 -2.81
C GLY A 111 -1.30 3.80 -2.97
N GLY A 112 -0.30 3.14 -2.40
CA GLY A 112 -0.15 1.68 -2.53
C GLY A 112 -1.39 0.88 -2.14
N PHE A 113 -2.23 1.37 -1.21
CA PHE A 113 -3.45 0.65 -0.84
C PHE A 113 -4.47 0.54 -2.00
N PHE A 114 -4.45 1.45 -2.97
CA PHE A 114 -5.34 1.35 -4.12
C PHE A 114 -4.99 0.13 -4.99
N MET A 115 -3.72 -0.31 -5.05
CA MET A 115 -3.36 -1.59 -5.69
C MET A 115 -4.05 -2.77 -5.00
N ALA A 116 -4.04 -2.79 -3.66
CA ALA A 116 -4.72 -3.79 -2.87
C ALA A 116 -6.25 -3.74 -3.06
N ALA A 117 -6.82 -2.54 -3.18
CA ALA A 117 -8.24 -2.34 -3.48
C ALA A 117 -8.61 -2.84 -4.89
N LEU A 118 -7.77 -2.59 -5.90
CA LEU A 118 -7.95 -3.12 -7.25
C LEU A 118 -7.95 -4.66 -7.26
N ILE A 119 -7.04 -5.30 -6.52
CA ILE A 119 -7.06 -6.76 -6.35
C ILE A 119 -8.39 -7.23 -5.79
N ALA A 120 -8.91 -6.60 -4.73
CA ALA A 120 -10.20 -6.98 -4.15
C ALA A 120 -11.38 -6.73 -5.10
N HIS A 121 -11.32 -5.71 -5.95
CA HIS A 121 -12.35 -5.45 -6.94
C HIS A 121 -12.35 -6.46 -8.09
N HIS A 122 -11.17 -6.80 -8.61
CA HIS A 122 -11.05 -7.44 -9.94
C HIS A 122 -10.53 -8.87 -9.92
N CYS A 123 -9.75 -9.26 -8.91
CA CYS A 123 -9.13 -10.59 -8.87
C CYS A 123 -10.02 -11.62 -8.15
N GLU A 124 -9.86 -12.88 -8.55
CA GLU A 124 -10.43 -14.05 -7.88
C GLU A 124 -9.37 -15.16 -7.78
N PRO A 125 -9.35 -15.93 -6.69
CA PRO A 125 -10.13 -15.78 -5.46
C PRO A 125 -9.77 -14.47 -4.74
N LYS A 126 -10.68 -13.97 -3.91
CA LYS A 126 -10.45 -12.78 -3.09
C LYS A 126 -9.27 -12.96 -2.11
N PRO A 127 -8.49 -11.90 -1.82
CA PRO A 127 -7.45 -11.98 -0.81
C PRO A 127 -8.06 -12.33 0.55
N LEU A 128 -7.27 -12.95 1.42
CA LEU A 128 -7.66 -13.34 2.78
C LEU A 128 -8.13 -12.12 3.58
N ALA A 129 -7.42 -11.01 3.43
CA ALA A 129 -7.69 -9.74 4.08
C ALA A 129 -7.11 -8.59 3.27
N LEU A 130 -7.66 -7.40 3.48
CA LEU A 130 -7.06 -6.14 3.08
C LEU A 130 -6.45 -5.43 4.30
N PHE A 131 -5.29 -4.81 4.14
CA PHE A 131 -4.62 -4.04 5.19
C PHE A 131 -4.18 -2.66 4.69
N SER A 132 -4.91 -1.62 5.07
CA SER A 132 -4.68 -0.23 4.68
C SER A 132 -3.89 0.52 5.73
N ILE A 133 -2.80 1.14 5.29
CA ILE A 133 -1.99 2.08 6.05
C ILE A 133 -2.28 3.47 5.48
N GLN A 134 -3.20 4.22 6.10
CA GLN A 134 -3.56 5.59 5.64
C GLN A 134 -3.81 5.67 4.13
N GLY A 135 -4.49 4.64 3.61
CA GLY A 135 -4.45 4.33 2.18
C GLY A 135 -5.52 5.03 1.35
N ILE A 136 -5.15 5.38 0.11
CA ILE A 136 -6.11 5.74 -0.94
C ILE A 136 -6.84 4.47 -1.33
N ASN A 137 -8.14 4.37 -0.99
CA ASN A 137 -8.94 3.20 -1.32
C ASN A 137 -9.79 3.38 -2.58
N THR A 138 -9.97 4.61 -3.04
CA THR A 138 -10.61 5.01 -4.30
C THR A 138 -10.25 6.46 -4.62
N PHE A 139 -10.15 6.80 -5.90
CA PHE A 139 -10.08 8.18 -6.40
C PHE A 139 -11.48 8.77 -6.69
N ARG A 140 -12.55 8.01 -6.45
CA ARG A 140 -13.94 8.49 -6.59
C ARG A 140 -14.40 9.37 -5.42
N HIS A 141 -13.67 9.38 -4.31
CA HIS A 141 -13.99 10.23 -3.16
C HIS A 141 -13.83 11.72 -3.53
N PRO A 142 -14.73 12.62 -3.06
CA PRO A 142 -14.66 14.06 -3.33
C PRO A 142 -13.30 14.72 -3.08
N PHE A 143 -12.52 14.20 -2.13
CA PHE A 143 -11.15 14.63 -1.87
C PHE A 143 -10.27 14.70 -3.14
N PHE A 144 -10.45 13.77 -4.10
CA PHE A 144 -9.67 13.69 -5.33
C PHE A 144 -10.31 14.35 -6.55
N ASN A 145 -11.54 14.88 -6.42
CA ASN A 145 -12.30 15.41 -7.56
C ASN A 145 -13.16 16.65 -7.27
N SER A 146 -12.99 17.25 -6.10
CA SER A 146 -13.53 18.55 -5.71
C SER A 146 -12.37 19.49 -5.38
N SER A 147 -11.94 20.27 -6.36
CA SER A 147 -10.74 21.14 -6.39
C SER A 147 -10.74 22.32 -5.40
N ILE A 148 -11.43 22.19 -4.26
CA ILE A 148 -11.55 23.21 -3.21
C ILE A 148 -10.98 22.74 -1.86
N GLN A 149 -10.40 21.53 -1.78
CA GLN A 149 -9.91 20.96 -0.51
C GLN A 149 -8.38 20.99 -0.31
N THR A 150 -7.56 21.14 -1.36
CA THR A 150 -6.11 21.31 -1.17
C THR A 150 -5.77 22.78 -0.99
N ALA A 151 -5.33 23.18 0.20
CA ALA A 151 -4.90 24.55 0.54
C ALA A 151 -3.60 25.01 -0.17
N GLY A 152 -3.18 24.32 -1.25
CA GLY A 152 -1.90 24.52 -1.93
C GLY A 152 -1.97 25.54 -3.07
N GLU A 153 -0.82 26.14 -3.38
CA GLU A 153 -0.62 26.95 -4.58
C GLU A 153 -0.76 26.09 -5.84
N GLU A 154 -1.33 26.66 -6.90
CA GLU A 154 -1.43 25.98 -8.20
C GLU A 154 -0.03 25.61 -8.73
N ILE A 155 0.20 24.33 -9.00
CA ILE A 155 1.42 23.86 -9.66
C ILE A 155 1.26 24.05 -11.17
N ALA A 156 2.04 24.97 -11.74
CA ALA A 156 2.01 25.22 -13.18
C ALA A 156 2.38 23.94 -13.99
N HIS A 157 1.66 23.65 -15.07
CA HIS A 157 1.93 22.50 -15.94
C HIS A 157 3.40 22.44 -16.42
N ALA A 158 4.03 23.59 -16.69
CA ALA A 158 5.44 23.65 -17.09
C ALA A 158 6.41 23.05 -16.05
N THR A 159 6.04 23.04 -14.77
CA THR A 159 6.82 22.45 -13.67
C THR A 159 6.84 20.93 -13.75
N VAL A 160 5.73 20.32 -14.20
CA VAL A 160 5.52 18.86 -14.17
C VAL A 160 5.55 18.20 -15.54
N VAL A 161 5.48 18.96 -16.64
CA VAL A 161 5.36 18.43 -18.02
C VAL A 161 6.44 17.42 -18.38
N ARG A 162 7.67 17.61 -17.87
CA ARG A 162 8.77 16.66 -18.09
C ARG A 162 8.50 15.27 -17.50
N PHE A 163 7.77 15.21 -16.38
CA PHE A 163 7.41 13.97 -15.72
C PHE A 163 6.19 13.31 -16.35
N ILE A 164 5.32 14.09 -16.99
CA ILE A 164 4.15 13.60 -17.75
C ILE A 164 4.60 13.01 -19.10
N ALA A 165 5.47 13.73 -19.81
CA ALA A 165 5.99 13.32 -21.11
C ALA A 165 7.15 12.29 -21.04
N GLY A 166 7.60 11.96 -19.83
CA GLY A 166 8.65 10.97 -19.60
C GLY A 166 8.22 9.54 -19.93
N PRO A 167 9.17 8.59 -19.98
CA PRO A 167 8.88 7.19 -20.27
C PRO A 167 8.12 6.52 -19.12
N ILE A 168 7.56 5.33 -19.40
CA ILE A 168 7.09 4.41 -18.36
C ILE A 168 8.27 4.12 -17.41
N GLN A 169 8.00 4.14 -16.11
CA GLN A 169 8.99 3.83 -15.09
C GLN A 169 8.34 3.22 -13.85
N VAL A 170 9.16 2.50 -13.10
CA VAL A 170 8.90 2.18 -11.69
C VAL A 170 9.65 3.17 -10.81
N GLY A 171 9.29 3.21 -9.54
CA GLY A 171 9.99 3.99 -8.54
C GLY A 171 11.47 3.66 -8.37
N ASP A 172 12.32 4.70 -8.37
CA ASP A 172 13.72 4.61 -7.95
C ASP A 172 14.08 5.82 -7.08
N MET A 173 13.96 5.64 -5.76
CA MET A 173 14.28 6.65 -4.76
C MET A 173 15.69 6.46 -4.24
N ARG A 174 16.41 7.57 -4.07
CA ARG A 174 17.69 7.57 -3.35
C ARG A 174 17.45 7.14 -1.90
N PRO A 175 18.28 6.24 -1.35
CA PRO A 175 18.11 5.80 0.03
C PRO A 175 18.15 6.95 1.04
N ASP A 176 17.19 6.93 1.97
CA ASP A 176 17.05 7.84 3.11
C ASP A 176 16.58 7.08 4.36
N GLU A 177 16.09 7.78 5.39
CA GLU A 177 15.63 7.17 6.63
C GLU A 177 14.41 6.26 6.45
N SER A 178 13.53 6.58 5.49
CA SER A 178 12.34 5.80 5.15
C SER A 178 12.64 4.53 4.34
N THR A 179 13.84 4.44 3.76
CA THR A 179 14.26 3.29 2.96
C THR A 179 14.55 2.08 3.85
N PHE A 180 13.79 1.00 3.69
CA PHE A 180 13.99 -0.22 4.44
C PHE A 180 15.17 -1.03 3.92
N VAL A 181 16.05 -1.39 4.85
CA VAL A 181 17.12 -2.39 4.67
C VAL A 181 17.09 -3.34 5.86
N LEU A 182 17.44 -4.61 5.65
CA LEU A 182 17.40 -5.62 6.71
C LEU A 182 18.27 -5.27 7.92
N ASP A 183 19.35 -4.53 7.72
CA ASP A 183 20.23 -4.07 8.78
C ASP A 183 19.53 -3.17 9.81
N LYS A 184 18.34 -2.62 9.51
CA LYS A 184 17.48 -1.95 10.50
C LYS A 184 17.02 -2.88 11.62
N LEU A 185 17.08 -4.20 11.41
CA LEU A 185 16.64 -5.22 12.36
C LEU A 185 17.82 -6.09 12.83
N THR A 186 17.72 -6.60 14.06
CA THR A 186 18.58 -7.69 14.53
C THR A 186 18.18 -9.00 13.85
N PRO A 187 19.01 -10.05 13.90
CA PRO A 187 18.64 -11.39 13.42
C PRO A 187 17.32 -11.94 13.97
N GLU A 188 16.94 -11.53 15.18
CA GLU A 188 15.70 -11.91 15.86
C GLU A 188 14.49 -11.03 15.45
N GLY A 189 14.69 -10.03 14.60
CA GLY A 189 13.66 -9.11 14.12
C GLY A 189 13.35 -7.95 15.07
N ALA A 190 14.19 -7.64 16.05
CA ALA A 190 14.06 -6.44 16.89
C ALA A 190 14.72 -5.22 16.21
N LYS A 191 14.41 -4.00 16.63
CA LYS A 191 15.13 -2.78 16.20
C LYS A 191 16.64 -2.92 16.42
N ASN A 192 17.45 -2.70 15.39
CA ASN A 192 18.91 -2.72 15.51
C ASN A 192 19.43 -1.39 16.06
N PRO A 193 19.96 -1.34 17.30
CA PRO A 193 20.46 -0.10 17.88
C PRO A 193 21.75 0.41 17.23
N ASN A 194 22.44 -0.43 16.46
CA ASN A 194 23.69 -0.08 15.78
C ASN A 194 23.48 0.40 14.34
N PHE A 195 22.25 0.31 13.81
CA PHE A 195 21.96 0.81 12.47
C PHE A 195 21.91 2.34 12.49
N THR A 196 22.64 2.96 11.57
CA THR A 196 22.58 4.40 11.35
C THR A 196 21.93 4.65 10.00
N PRO A 197 20.77 5.34 9.95
CA PRO A 197 20.13 5.68 8.69
C PRO A 197 21.07 6.49 7.78
N PRO A 198 20.98 6.30 6.45
CA PRO A 198 21.70 7.16 5.52
C PRO A 198 21.22 8.61 5.71
N LYS A 199 22.14 9.57 5.54
CA LYS A 199 21.76 10.98 5.61
C LYS A 199 20.77 11.27 4.48
N PRO A 200 19.68 12.01 4.76
CA PRO A 200 18.74 12.39 3.72
C PRO A 200 19.45 13.11 2.60
N HIS A 201 19.12 12.76 1.36
CA HIS A 201 19.57 13.52 0.22
C HIS A 201 18.89 14.90 0.25
N GLN A 202 19.66 15.96 0.51
CA GLN A 202 19.15 17.32 0.37
C GLN A 202 18.99 17.63 -1.12
N ALA A 203 17.76 17.48 -1.63
CA ALA A 203 17.41 18.07 -2.91
C ALA A 203 17.61 19.59 -2.82
N ALA A 204 18.05 20.22 -3.91
CA ALA A 204 18.12 21.68 -3.93
C ALA A 204 16.70 22.23 -3.76
N ALA A 205 16.53 23.15 -2.81
CA ALA A 205 15.23 23.74 -2.53
C ALA A 205 14.63 24.35 -3.80
N GLY A 206 13.39 23.95 -4.14
CA GLY A 206 12.67 24.44 -5.31
C GLY A 206 12.93 23.68 -6.62
N GLU A 207 13.75 22.62 -6.64
CA GLU A 207 13.83 21.75 -7.82
C GLU A 207 12.55 20.91 -7.96
N PRO A 208 11.90 20.89 -9.15
CA PRO A 208 10.70 20.09 -9.33
C PRO A 208 11.00 18.60 -9.17
N CYS A 209 10.21 17.89 -8.38
CA CYS A 209 10.30 16.43 -8.22
C CYS A 209 9.05 15.74 -8.79
N ARG A 210 9.14 14.42 -8.99
CA ARG A 210 8.04 13.65 -9.58
C ARG A 210 6.82 13.58 -8.66
N GLY A 211 7.02 13.51 -7.34
CA GLY A 211 5.96 13.56 -6.33
C GLY A 211 5.00 14.75 -6.47
N MET A 212 5.43 15.88 -7.03
CA MET A 212 4.56 17.03 -7.32
C MET A 212 3.39 16.70 -8.27
N LEU A 213 3.48 15.60 -9.03
CA LEU A 213 2.37 15.11 -9.84
C LEU A 213 1.14 14.78 -9.00
N TYR A 214 1.31 14.36 -7.74
CA TYR A 214 0.21 14.04 -6.85
C TYR A 214 -0.65 15.29 -6.61
N ASP A 215 -0.04 16.34 -6.05
CA ASP A 215 -0.70 17.62 -5.81
C ASP A 215 -1.24 18.24 -7.10
N TYR A 216 -0.47 18.16 -8.19
CA TYR A 216 -0.89 18.64 -9.50
C TYR A 216 -2.19 17.94 -9.97
N TYR A 217 -2.27 16.61 -9.88
CA TYR A 217 -3.44 15.87 -10.32
C TYR A 217 -4.62 15.99 -9.36
N THR A 218 -4.38 16.09 -8.05
CA THR A 218 -5.44 16.36 -7.06
C THR A 218 -6.04 17.74 -7.31
N PHE A 219 -5.21 18.78 -7.46
CA PHE A 219 -5.66 20.15 -7.75
C PHE A 219 -6.48 20.23 -9.05
N ASN A 220 -6.03 19.53 -10.09
CA ASN A 220 -6.69 19.51 -11.40
C ASN A 220 -7.80 18.45 -11.53
N ASN A 221 -8.23 17.80 -10.44
CA ASN A 221 -9.24 16.73 -10.43
C ASN A 221 -8.98 15.61 -11.47
N SER A 222 -7.70 15.32 -11.75
CA SER A 222 -7.29 14.52 -12.91
C SER A 222 -7.29 13.01 -12.63
N PHE A 223 -7.14 12.60 -11.37
CA PHE A 223 -7.03 11.19 -11.00
C PHE A 223 -8.21 10.34 -11.51
N VAL A 224 -9.43 10.85 -11.37
CA VAL A 224 -10.65 10.20 -11.87
C VAL A 224 -10.56 9.84 -13.36
N GLY A 225 -10.02 10.75 -14.17
CA GLY A 225 -9.80 10.52 -15.61
C GLY A 225 -8.66 9.53 -15.88
N ILE A 226 -7.59 9.60 -15.09
CA ILE A 226 -6.40 8.75 -15.24
C ILE A 226 -6.70 7.29 -14.89
N VAL A 227 -7.39 7.03 -13.78
CA VAL A 227 -7.71 5.65 -13.35
C VAL A 227 -8.96 5.09 -14.01
N GLY A 228 -9.84 5.94 -14.55
CA GLY A 228 -10.96 5.51 -15.37
C GLY A 228 -11.81 4.41 -14.72
N SER A 229 -12.32 3.47 -15.53
CA SER A 229 -13.24 2.44 -15.07
C SER A 229 -12.63 1.35 -14.19
N VAL A 230 -11.29 1.28 -14.05
CA VAL A 230 -10.67 0.30 -13.14
C VAL A 230 -10.95 0.65 -11.68
N ASP A 231 -11.30 1.90 -11.38
CA ASP A 231 -11.79 2.34 -10.08
C ASP A 231 -13.33 2.39 -10.06
N PRO A 232 -14.01 1.35 -9.57
CA PRO A 232 -15.46 1.36 -9.44
C PRO A 232 -15.95 2.17 -8.24
N GLY A 233 -15.06 2.66 -7.37
CA GLY A 233 -15.41 3.18 -6.05
C GLY A 233 -16.19 2.19 -5.19
N TYR A 234 -16.97 2.70 -4.23
CA TYR A 234 -17.72 1.86 -3.28
C TYR A 234 -19.24 2.06 -3.30
N GLN A 235 -19.75 3.05 -4.04
CA GLN A 235 -21.20 3.33 -4.08
C GLN A 235 -22.01 2.15 -4.64
N TRP A 236 -21.40 1.26 -5.43
CA TRP A 236 -22.01 0.00 -5.87
C TRP A 236 -22.50 -0.84 -4.69
N ALA A 237 -21.87 -0.77 -3.51
CA ALA A 237 -22.22 -1.59 -2.35
C ALA A 237 -23.59 -1.23 -1.73
N LYS A 238 -24.09 -0.02 -2.03
CA LYS A 238 -25.41 0.46 -1.59
C LYS A 238 -26.54 0.05 -2.53
N LEU A 239 -26.23 -0.56 -3.68
CA LEU A 239 -27.23 -1.01 -4.64
C LEU A 239 -27.96 -2.28 -4.15
N PRO A 240 -29.26 -2.45 -4.45
CA PRO A 240 -30.04 -3.59 -3.94
C PRO A 240 -29.49 -4.98 -4.33
N ASP A 241 -28.79 -5.08 -5.46
CA ASP A 241 -28.23 -6.31 -6.01
C ASP A 241 -26.77 -6.58 -5.57
N ALA A 242 -26.17 -5.69 -4.77
CA ALA A 242 -24.77 -5.79 -4.35
C ALA A 242 -24.49 -6.88 -3.30
N LYS A 243 -25.54 -7.50 -2.74
CA LYS A 243 -25.44 -8.38 -1.57
C LYS A 243 -24.42 -9.51 -1.72
N GLU A 244 -24.38 -10.18 -2.86
CA GLU A 244 -23.44 -11.29 -3.10
C GLU A 244 -21.99 -10.79 -3.23
N ARG A 245 -21.79 -9.72 -4.00
CA ARG A 245 -20.47 -9.08 -4.16
C ARG A 245 -19.94 -8.57 -2.82
N LEU A 246 -20.80 -7.95 -2.01
CA LEU A 246 -20.46 -7.47 -0.67
C LEU A 246 -20.13 -8.63 0.28
N ALA A 247 -20.91 -9.72 0.24
CA ALA A 247 -20.66 -10.91 1.06
C ALA A 247 -19.26 -11.49 0.81
N ARG A 248 -18.78 -11.45 -0.44
CA ARG A 248 -17.44 -11.90 -0.85
C ARG A 248 -16.32 -10.90 -0.57
N TRP A 249 -16.63 -9.64 -0.23
CA TRP A 249 -15.61 -8.64 0.06
C TRP A 249 -14.71 -9.09 1.23
N PRO A 250 -13.38 -9.02 1.10
CA PRO A 250 -12.44 -9.36 2.17
C PRO A 250 -12.65 -8.52 3.42
N LYS A 251 -12.37 -9.08 4.60
CA LYS A 251 -12.24 -8.25 5.80
C LYS A 251 -11.10 -7.26 5.60
N THR A 252 -11.36 -5.99 5.89
CA THR A 252 -10.46 -4.87 5.62
C THR A 252 -10.10 -4.18 6.93
N MET A 253 -8.81 -4.12 7.24
CA MET A 253 -8.29 -3.36 8.38
C MET A 253 -7.70 -2.08 7.85
N ILE A 254 -8.05 -0.96 8.48
CA ILE A 254 -7.53 0.35 8.15
C ILE A 254 -7.06 0.98 9.44
N PHE A 255 -5.85 1.50 9.46
CA PHE A 255 -5.53 2.56 10.42
C PHE A 255 -5.26 3.87 9.70
N HIS A 256 -5.67 4.98 10.32
CA HIS A 256 -5.61 6.29 9.69
C HIS A 256 -5.42 7.41 10.71
N GLY A 257 -4.49 8.34 10.48
CA GLY A 257 -4.34 9.55 11.28
C GLY A 257 -5.52 10.53 11.10
N SER A 258 -6.02 11.14 12.17
CA SER A 258 -7.14 12.10 12.04
C SER A 258 -6.74 13.47 11.48
N ASN A 259 -5.43 13.74 11.30
CA ASN A 259 -4.90 14.99 10.75
C ASN A 259 -4.01 14.71 9.53
N ASP A 260 -4.48 13.85 8.65
CA ASP A 260 -3.80 13.45 7.41
C ASP A 260 -4.13 14.46 6.28
N PRO A 261 -3.15 15.30 5.84
CA PRO A 261 -3.38 16.29 4.79
C PRO A 261 -3.31 15.69 3.37
N ASP A 262 -2.68 14.52 3.22
CA ASP A 262 -2.40 13.94 1.92
C ASP A 262 -3.51 12.97 1.50
N VAL A 263 -4.16 12.31 2.45
CA VAL A 263 -5.35 11.48 2.25
C VAL A 263 -6.31 11.78 3.40
N GLU A 264 -7.38 12.51 3.15
CA GLU A 264 -8.33 12.84 4.23
C GLU A 264 -8.93 11.57 4.87
N LEU A 265 -9.07 11.56 6.20
CA LEU A 265 -9.67 10.44 6.95
C LEU A 265 -11.03 10.00 6.36
N SER A 266 -11.81 10.96 5.86
CA SER A 266 -13.11 10.77 5.21
C SER A 266 -13.07 9.74 4.07
N VAL A 267 -11.94 9.59 3.37
CA VAL A 267 -11.72 8.57 2.34
C VAL A 267 -11.88 7.17 2.93
N SER A 268 -11.34 6.94 4.13
CA SER A 268 -11.45 5.65 4.83
C SER A 268 -12.82 5.46 5.48
N GLU A 269 -13.44 6.53 5.96
CA GLU A 269 -14.79 6.50 6.51
C GLU A 269 -15.83 6.16 5.42
N ASP A 270 -15.76 6.75 4.23
CA ASP A 270 -16.69 6.43 3.13
C ASP A 270 -16.59 4.97 2.68
N MET A 271 -15.38 4.39 2.66
CA MET A 271 -15.21 2.95 2.39
C MET A 271 -15.93 2.11 3.44
N ARG A 272 -15.74 2.42 4.73
CA ARG A 272 -16.45 1.72 5.83
C ARG A 272 -17.95 1.90 5.72
N ASP A 273 -18.42 3.10 5.47
CA ASP A 273 -19.85 3.42 5.43
C ASP A 273 -20.55 2.79 4.21
N CYS A 274 -19.84 2.63 3.09
CA CYS A 274 -20.33 1.91 1.93
C CYS A 274 -20.35 0.39 2.12
N LEU A 275 -19.29 -0.19 2.71
CA LEU A 275 -19.12 -1.64 2.80
C LEU A 275 -19.65 -2.25 4.10
N GLY A 276 -19.90 -1.43 5.13
CA GLY A 276 -20.33 -1.85 6.46
C GLY A 276 -19.18 -2.15 7.42
N GLU A 277 -19.44 -1.91 8.70
CA GLU A 277 -18.51 -2.18 9.81
C GLU A 277 -18.23 -3.66 10.01
N ASP A 278 -19.10 -4.54 9.50
CA ASP A 278 -18.81 -5.97 9.49
C ASP A 278 -17.62 -6.26 8.54
N LYS A 279 -17.47 -5.51 7.46
CA LYS A 279 -16.39 -5.68 6.47
C LYS A 279 -15.15 -4.86 6.79
N VAL A 280 -15.31 -3.64 7.27
CA VAL A 280 -14.22 -2.68 7.44
C VAL A 280 -14.04 -2.32 8.91
N SER A 281 -12.87 -2.63 9.47
CA SER A 281 -12.45 -2.17 10.80
C SER A 281 -11.51 -0.97 10.64
N LEU A 282 -11.98 0.22 11.00
CA LEU A 282 -11.23 1.47 10.95
C LEU A 282 -10.74 1.87 12.34
N PHE A 283 -9.42 2.02 12.50
CA PHE A 283 -8.76 2.48 13.71
C PHE A 283 -8.18 3.88 13.48
N VAL A 284 -8.59 4.86 14.27
CA VAL A 284 -8.18 6.26 14.06
C VAL A 284 -7.09 6.64 15.07
N ALA A 285 -5.96 7.14 14.56
CA ALA A 285 -4.86 7.67 15.35
C ALA A 285 -5.01 9.18 15.49
N ASP A 286 -5.47 9.61 16.68
CA ASP A 286 -5.84 11.01 16.89
C ASP A 286 -4.65 11.97 16.74
N GLY A 287 -4.86 13.05 16.00
CA GLY A 287 -3.89 14.10 15.69
C GLY A 287 -2.71 13.68 14.82
N GLN A 288 -2.62 12.41 14.40
CA GLN A 288 -1.47 11.94 13.63
C GLN A 288 -1.54 12.38 12.15
N PRO A 289 -0.40 12.75 11.56
CA PRO A 289 -0.29 13.11 10.15
C PRO A 289 -0.17 11.89 9.23
N HIS A 290 -0.19 12.15 7.93
CA HIS A 290 0.05 11.13 6.90
C HIS A 290 1.33 10.33 7.18
N LEU A 291 1.23 9.01 7.04
CA LEU A 291 2.35 8.06 7.20
C LEU A 291 3.17 8.28 8.48
N TYR A 292 2.51 8.68 9.58
CA TYR A 292 3.19 8.89 10.87
C TYR A 292 4.01 7.68 11.33
N GLU A 293 3.71 6.47 10.85
CA GLU A 293 4.38 5.24 11.25
C GLU A 293 5.67 4.91 10.49
N LEU A 294 5.94 5.56 9.34
CA LEU A 294 6.81 5.02 8.27
C LEU A 294 8.22 4.60 8.71
N GLU A 295 8.75 5.25 9.74
CA GLU A 295 10.11 5.04 10.24
C GLU A 295 10.13 4.34 11.62
N LYS A 296 8.95 3.97 12.13
CA LYS A 296 8.74 3.42 13.47
C LYS A 296 8.81 1.91 13.50
N TYR A 297 9.11 1.40 14.69
CA TYR A 297 9.22 -0.02 15.02
C TYR A 297 8.03 -0.42 15.88
N ILE A 298 7.64 -1.70 15.85
CA ILE A 298 6.43 -2.16 16.53
C ILE A 298 6.53 -1.99 18.05
N GLU A 299 7.74 -2.02 18.61
CA GLU A 299 8.02 -1.79 20.03
C GLU A 299 8.05 -0.30 20.44
N ASP A 300 8.08 0.63 19.49
CA ASP A 300 8.18 2.06 19.83
C ASP A 300 6.92 2.51 20.61
N ASP A 301 7.16 3.28 21.67
CA ASP A 301 6.13 3.98 22.46
C ASP A 301 5.97 5.41 21.94
N ALA A 302 5.53 5.51 20.69
CA ALA A 302 5.32 6.78 19.99
C ALA A 302 3.82 7.01 19.72
N PRO A 303 3.37 8.28 19.62
CA PRO A 303 1.98 8.60 19.29
C PRO A 303 1.47 7.84 18.06
N GLY A 304 0.27 7.25 18.17
CA GLY A 304 -0.39 6.47 17.12
C GLY A 304 0.09 5.02 16.95
N MET A 305 1.17 4.60 17.60
CA MET A 305 1.65 3.21 17.49
C MET A 305 0.77 2.21 18.24
N ASP A 306 0.01 2.65 19.24
CA ASP A 306 -1.07 1.87 19.86
C ASP A 306 -2.15 1.48 18.84
N VAL A 307 -2.52 2.40 17.97
CA VAL A 307 -3.47 2.17 16.87
C VAL A 307 -2.91 1.20 15.83
N VAL A 308 -1.62 1.32 15.48
CA VAL A 308 -0.93 0.33 14.61
C VAL A 308 -1.01 -1.06 15.25
N LYS A 309 -0.64 -1.19 16.54
CA LYS A 309 -0.70 -2.46 17.29
C LYS A 309 -2.12 -3.06 17.32
N LEU A 310 -3.15 -2.23 17.53
CA LEU A 310 -4.56 -2.66 17.52
C LEU A 310 -5.00 -3.19 16.15
N SER A 311 -4.63 -2.49 15.07
CA SER A 311 -4.96 -2.92 13.71
C SER A 311 -4.31 -4.26 13.34
N VAL A 312 -3.06 -4.47 13.78
CA VAL A 312 -2.33 -5.73 13.60
C VAL A 312 -2.97 -6.86 14.41
N ALA A 313 -3.35 -6.60 15.66
CA ALA A 313 -4.06 -7.58 16.49
C ALA A 313 -5.40 -8.01 15.83
N ARG A 314 -6.11 -7.08 15.20
CA ARG A 314 -7.33 -7.39 14.44
C ARG A 314 -7.04 -8.23 13.19
N LEU A 315 -5.94 -7.97 12.49
CA LEU A 315 -5.51 -8.80 11.36
C LEU A 315 -5.17 -10.24 11.80
N ASP A 316 -4.57 -10.41 12.99
CA ASP A 316 -4.27 -11.74 13.55
C ASP A 316 -5.52 -12.59 13.75
N GLU A 317 -6.63 -11.99 14.18
CA GLU A 317 -7.90 -12.70 14.38
C GLU A 317 -8.43 -13.31 13.08
N ILE A 318 -8.19 -12.66 11.94
CA ILE A 318 -8.59 -13.12 10.61
C ILE A 318 -7.63 -14.18 10.07
N CYS A 319 -6.34 -14.02 10.36
CA CYS A 319 -5.30 -14.90 9.81
C CYS A 319 -5.15 -16.22 10.57
N ARG A 320 -5.71 -16.32 11.79
CA ARG A 320 -5.75 -17.57 12.55
C ARG A 320 -6.32 -18.70 11.69
N PRO A 321 -5.71 -19.90 11.71
CA PRO A 321 -6.32 -21.07 11.10
C PRO A 321 -7.72 -21.25 11.68
N LEU A 322 -8.71 -21.53 10.82
CA LEU A 322 -10.00 -22.02 11.29
C LEU A 322 -9.69 -23.26 12.14
N ARG A 323 -9.98 -23.20 13.44
CA ARG A 323 -9.86 -24.38 14.30
C ARG A 323 -10.90 -25.38 13.79
N GLU A 324 -10.44 -26.55 13.37
CA GLU A 324 -11.30 -27.72 13.15
C GLU A 324 -12.03 -28.11 14.43
#